data_AF-A0A3D1VPW8-F1
#
_entry.id   AF-A0A3D1VPW8-F1
#
_cell.length_a   1.000
_cell.length_b   1.000
_cell.length_c   1.000
_cell.angle_alpha   90.00
_cell.angle_beta   90.00
_cell.angle_gamma   90.00
#
_symmetry.space_group_name_H-M   'P 1'
#
loop_
_entity.id
_entity.type
_entity.pdbx_description
1 polymer ?
#
loop_
_entity_poly.entity_id
_entity_poly.type
_entity_poly.pdbx_seq_one_letter_code
_entity_poly.pdbx_strand_id
1 'polypeptide(L)' 'SAFITYEDAASISAKAHYVNTNQLAGVSIWELSQNKNGDLLDALTSNLN' A
#
# COMPACT_ATOMS: atom_id res chain seq x y z
N SER A 1 -17.50 22.08 -1.04
CA SER A 1 -17.18 20.65 -1.21
C SER A 1 -15.68 20.52 -1.44
N ALA A 2 -15.10 19.34 -1.20
CA ALA A 2 -13.67 19.07 -1.42
C ALA A 2 -13.49 17.74 -2.16
N PHE A 3 -12.41 17.63 -2.93
CA PHE A 3 -11.95 16.38 -3.54
C PHE A 3 -10.83 15.80 -2.67
N ILE A 4 -10.92 14.52 -2.30
CA ILE A 4 -9.94 13.84 -1.44
C ILE A 4 -9.28 12.71 -2.22
N THR A 5 -7.95 12.69 -2.18
CA THR A 5 -7.13 11.62 -2.73
C THR A 5 -6.43 10.89 -1.58
N TYR A 6 -6.40 9.57 -1.65
CA TYR A 6 -5.80 8.71 -0.63
C TYR A 6 -5.48 7.34 -1.23
N GLU A 7 -4.83 6.49 -0.45
CA GLU A 7 -4.52 5.11 -0.81
C GLU A 7 -5.53 4.16 -0.16
N ASP A 8 -6.02 3.20 -0.92
CA ASP A 8 -6.88 2.12 -0.45
C ASP A 8 -6.25 0.75 -0.72
N ALA A 9 -6.95 -0.33 -0.38
CA ALA A 9 -6.44 -1.67 -0.62
C ALA A 9 -6.13 -1.94 -2.10
N ALA A 10 -6.92 -1.38 -3.04
CA ALA A 10 -6.71 -1.60 -4.46
C ALA A 10 -5.43 -0.90 -4.96
N SER A 11 -5.21 0.36 -4.58
CA SER A 11 -3.99 1.09 -4.97
C SER A 11 -2.73 0.50 -4.34
N ILE A 12 -2.82 0.05 -3.09
CA ILE A 12 -1.71 -0.61 -2.39
C ILE A 12 -1.36 -1.95 -3.02
N SER A 13 -2.34 -2.82 -3.31
CA SER A 13 -2.10 -4.09 -4.01
C SER A 13 -1.50 -3.88 -5.39
N ALA A 14 -1.94 -2.86 -6.14
CA ALA A 14 -1.36 -2.52 -7.43
C ALA A 14 0.11 -2.08 -7.31
N LYS A 15 0.47 -1.32 -6.27
CA LYS A 15 1.86 -0.94 -5.99
C LYS A 15 2.73 -2.12 -5.59
N ALA A 16 2.21 -3.04 -4.80
CA ALA A 16 2.91 -4.28 -4.44
C ALA A 16 3.22 -5.11 -5.70
N HIS A 17 2.23 -5.26 -6.59
CA HIS A 17 2.45 -5.90 -7.89
C HIS A 17 3.52 -5.16 -8.71
N TYR A 18 3.46 -3.84 -8.78
CA TYR A 18 4.45 -3.04 -9.51
C TYR A 18 5.87 -3.27 -8.97
N VAL A 19 6.04 -3.32 -7.65
CA VAL A 19 7.33 -3.60 -6.99
C VAL A 19 7.86 -4.98 -7.38
N ASN A 20 7.02 -6.02 -7.32
CA ASN A 20 7.39 -7.37 -7.71
C ASN A 20 7.78 -7.45 -9.20
N THR A 21 6.98 -6.84 -10.08
CA THR A 21 7.22 -6.84 -11.53
C THR A 21 8.52 -6.14 -11.92
N ASN A 22 8.88 -5.08 -11.21
CA ASN A 22 10.06 -4.27 -11.52
C ASN A 22 11.28 -4.63 -10.65
N GLN A 23 11.19 -5.67 -9.82
CA GLN A 23 12.26 -6.11 -8.92
C GLN A 23 12.80 -4.96 -8.05
N LEU A 24 11.90 -4.11 -7.55
CA LEU A 24 12.28 -3.05 -6.63
C LEU A 24 12.59 -3.63 -5.25
N ALA A 25 13.41 -2.92 -4.47
CA ALA A 25 13.86 -3.41 -3.17
C ALA A 25 12.73 -3.53 -2.12
N GLY A 26 11.59 -2.87 -2.33
CA GLY A 26 10.44 -2.93 -1.42
C GLY A 26 9.59 -1.68 -1.46
N VAL A 27 8.79 -1.49 -0.41
CA VAL A 27 7.85 -0.37 -0.24
C VAL A 27 8.07 0.29 1.12
N SER A 28 7.85 1.60 1.19
CA SER A 28 7.83 2.36 2.44
C SER A 28 6.45 2.94 2.68
N ILE A 29 5.99 2.93 3.93
CA ILE A 29 4.72 3.49 4.37
C ILE A 29 4.99 4.67 5.30
N TRP A 30 4.25 5.76 5.12
CA TRP A 30 4.17 6.87 6.06
C TRP A 30 2.69 7.20 6.35
N GLU A 31 2.17 7.11 7.57
CA GLU A 31 2.74 6.48 8.77
C GLU A 31 1.72 5.52 9.39
N LEU A 32 2.17 4.55 10.18
CA LEU A 32 1.36 3.41 10.61
C LEU A 32 0.14 3.81 11.44
N SER A 33 0.21 4.88 12.21
CA SER A 33 -0.88 5.32 13.09
C SER A 33 -2.10 5.89 12.34
N GLN A 34 -1.97 6.20 11.04
CA GLN A 34 -3.09 6.59 10.17
C GLN A 34 -4.00 5.41 9.81
N ASN A 35 -3.51 4.17 9.89
CA ASN A 35 -4.28 2.97 9.57
C ASN A 35 -4.10 1.89 10.65
N LYS A 36 -4.55 2.21 11.87
CA LYS A 36 -4.29 1.42 13.09
C LYS A 36 -4.84 -0.01 13.05
N ASN A 37 -5.85 -0.28 12.23
CA ASN A 37 -6.40 -1.62 12.06
C ASN A 37 -5.50 -2.54 11.22
N GLY A 38 -4.55 -1.97 10.47
CA GLY A 38 -3.57 -2.73 9.71
C GLY A 38 -4.00 -3.13 8.30
N ASP A 39 -5.25 -2.90 7.90
CA ASP A 39 -5.79 -3.37 6.62
C ASP A 39 -4.92 -2.98 5.40
N LEU A 40 -4.36 -1.77 5.37
CA LEU A 40 -3.49 -1.33 4.27
C LEU A 40 -2.09 -1.98 4.34
N LEU A 41 -1.59 -2.24 5.54
CA LEU A 41 -0.35 -2.99 5.72
C LEU A 41 -0.53 -4.46 5.33
N ASP A 42 -1.66 -5.05 5.66
CA ASP A 42 -2.04 -6.42 5.28
C ASP A 42 -2.21 -6.54 3.76
N ALA A 43 -2.87 -5.55 3.13
CA ALA A 43 -2.99 -5.48 1.67
C ALA A 43 -1.62 -5.37 0.99
N LEU A 44 -0.68 -4.61 1.57
CA LEU A 44 0.69 -4.53 1.05
C LEU A 44 1.42 -5.87 1.20
N THR A 45 1.50 -6.38 2.43
CA THR A 45 2.33 -7.55 2.78
C THR A 45 1.80 -8.85 2.17
N SER A 46 0.49 -8.99 1.96
CA SER A 46 -0.10 -10.15 1.28
C SER A 46 0.18 -10.18 -0.22
N ASN A 47 0.61 -9.05 -0.81
CA ASN A 47 0.87 -8.92 -2.25
C ASN A 47 2.35 -8.65 -2.57
N LEU A 48 3.22 -8.55 -1.56
CA LEU A 48 4.67 -8.38 -1.72
C LEU A 48 5.35 -9.75 -1.60
N ASN A 49 6.23 -10.09 -2.54
CA ASN A 49 6.91 -11.40 -2.60
C ASN A 49 8.02 -11.57 -1.55
#